data_AF-A0A1X1C0H2-F1
#
_entry.id   AF-A0A1X1C0H2-F1
#
_cell.length_a   1.000
_cell.length_b   1.000
_cell.length_c   1.000
_cell.angle_alpha   90.00
_cell.angle_beta   90.00
_cell.angle_gamma   90.00
#
_symmetry.space_group_name_H-M   'P 1'
#
loop_
_entity.id
_entity.type
_entity.pdbx_description
1 polymer ?
#
loop_
_entity_poly.entity_id
_entity_poly.type
_entity_poly.pdbx_seq_one_letter_code
_entity_poly.pdbx_strand_id
1 'polypeptide(L)'
;MSDHKTMPALTTEQLETAANALRWAAFGGHRGPGFIYQQREPNRLHFETVYQGHKAWVDLDIPYTPVSLIVAGALLLQQLNPYMG
;
A
#
# COMPACT_ATOMS: atom_id res chain seq x y z
N MET A 1 -8.35 1.48 -33.63
CA MET A 1 -7.14 2.06 -33.00
C MET A 1 -7.50 2.34 -31.56
N SER A 2 -6.97 1.56 -30.63
CA SER A 2 -7.25 1.77 -29.20
C SER A 2 -6.32 2.84 -28.68
N ASP A 3 -6.84 4.00 -28.32
CA ASP A 3 -6.08 5.05 -27.64
C ASP A 3 -5.53 4.47 -26.33
N HIS A 4 -4.23 4.17 -26.30
CA HIS A 4 -3.54 3.77 -25.09
C HIS A 4 -3.38 5.04 -24.25
N LYS A 5 -4.40 5.33 -23.43
CA LYS A 5 -4.36 6.41 -22.47
C LYS A 5 -3.41 6.00 -21.35
N THR A 6 -2.14 6.35 -21.49
CA THR A 6 -1.13 6.11 -20.45
C THR A 6 -1.59 6.79 -19.17
N MET A 7 -1.81 6.02 -18.10
CA MET A 7 -2.15 6.63 -16.81
C MET A 7 -0.94 7.46 -16.35
N PRO A 8 -1.14 8.74 -16.00
CA PRO A 8 -0.05 9.58 -15.55
C PRO A 8 0.54 9.03 -14.25
N ALA A 9 1.85 9.22 -14.07
CA ALA A 9 2.50 8.90 -12.81
C ALA A 9 1.84 9.71 -11.68
N LEU A 10 1.63 9.05 -10.54
CA LEU A 10 1.08 9.68 -9.36
C LEU A 10 2.08 10.66 -8.76
N THR A 11 1.57 11.76 -8.22
CA THR A 11 2.39 12.71 -7.47
C THR A 11 2.83 12.12 -6.13
N THR A 12 3.88 12.67 -5.54
CA THR A 12 4.32 12.28 -4.18
C THR A 12 3.18 12.39 -3.17
N GLU A 13 2.39 13.46 -3.23
CA GLU A 13 1.24 13.68 -2.34
C GLU A 13 0.17 12.59 -2.50
N GLN A 14 -0.11 12.14 -3.73
CA GLN A 14 -1.04 11.03 -3.98
C GLN A 14 -0.52 9.71 -3.41
N LEU A 15 0.78 9.44 -3.56
CA LEU A 15 1.42 8.25 -3.00
C LEU A 15 1.43 8.29 -1.46
N GLU A 16 1.71 9.43 -0.85
CA GLU A 16 1.62 9.64 0.59
C GLU A 16 0.20 9.43 1.11
N THR A 17 -0.79 9.95 0.39
CA THR A 17 -2.21 9.75 0.72
C THR A 17 -2.58 8.28 0.67
N ALA A 18 -2.14 7.54 -0.36
CA ALA A 18 -2.37 6.10 -0.49
C ALA A 18 -1.69 5.32 0.65
N ALA A 19 -0.45 5.65 0.98
CA ALA A 19 0.30 5.04 2.08
C ALA A 19 -0.39 5.28 3.43
N ASN A 20 -0.90 6.49 3.67
CA ASN A 20 -1.65 6.83 4.88
C ASN A 20 -2.98 6.07 4.96
N ALA A 21 -3.69 5.94 3.85
CA ALA A 21 -4.93 5.16 3.79
C ALA A 21 -4.68 3.67 4.07
N LEU A 22 -3.62 3.10 3.50
CA LEU A 22 -3.21 1.73 3.78
C LEU A 22 -2.77 1.55 5.24
N ARG A 23 -2.04 2.51 5.82
CA ARG A 23 -1.68 2.50 7.24
C ARG A 23 -2.91 2.50 8.14
N TRP A 24 -3.93 3.28 7.80
CA TRP A 24 -5.21 3.26 8.50
C TRP A 24 -5.87 1.89 8.40
N ALA A 25 -5.94 1.32 7.20
CA ALA A 25 -6.56 0.02 6.96
C ALA A 25 -5.84 -1.13 7.69
N ALA A 26 -4.51 -1.11 7.74
CA ALA A 26 -3.71 -2.16 8.37
C ALA A 26 -3.55 -1.99 9.89
N PHE A 27 -3.36 -0.76 10.38
CA PHE A 27 -2.90 -0.52 11.76
C PHE A 27 -3.80 0.42 12.57
N GLY A 28 -4.96 0.81 12.03
CA GLY A 28 -5.85 1.74 12.72
C GLY A 28 -5.28 3.16 12.88
N GLY A 29 -4.33 3.56 12.02
CA GLY A 29 -3.85 4.94 11.91
C GLY A 29 -2.47 5.21 12.51
N HIS A 30 -2.36 6.21 13.39
CA HIS A 30 -1.10 6.86 13.82
C HIS A 30 -0.07 5.95 14.54
N ARG A 31 -0.42 4.70 14.86
CA ARG A 31 0.48 3.77 15.59
C ARG A 31 1.16 2.72 14.71
N GLY A 32 0.91 2.74 13.40
CA GLY A 32 1.51 1.80 12.46
C GLY A 32 2.91 2.19 11.98
N PRO A 33 3.73 1.21 11.53
CA PRO A 33 5.01 1.48 10.91
C PRO A 33 4.90 2.37 9.65
N GLY A 34 6.01 3.02 9.32
CA GLY A 34 6.15 3.76 8.07
C GLY A 34 6.06 2.83 6.85
N PHE A 35 5.71 3.40 5.71
CA PHE A 35 5.76 2.70 4.43
C PHE A 35 6.83 3.33 3.54
N ILE A 36 7.60 2.47 2.89
CA ILE A 36 8.28 2.79 1.64
C ILE A 36 7.29 2.52 0.53
N TYR A 37 7.10 3.45 -0.40
CA TYR A 37 6.12 3.33 -1.46
C TYR A 37 6.68 3.77 -2.80
N GLN A 38 6.24 3.11 -3.87
CA GLN A 38 6.60 3.45 -5.25
C GLN A 38 5.51 2.98 -6.21
N GLN A 39 5.32 3.70 -7.32
CA GLN A 39 4.50 3.22 -8.42
C GLN A 39 5.38 2.37 -9.35
N ARG A 40 5.18 1.05 -9.35
CA ARG A 40 5.98 0.11 -10.18
C ARG A 40 5.48 0.05 -11.62
N GLU A 41 4.18 0.16 -11.79
CA GLU A 41 3.51 0.16 -13.10
C GLU A 41 2.47 1.29 -13.13
N PRO A 42 2.03 1.76 -14.32
CA PRO A 42 1.05 2.84 -14.42
C PRO A 42 -0.24 2.60 -13.61
N ASN A 43 -0.60 1.33 -13.39
CA ASN A 43 -1.77 0.89 -12.66
C ASN A 43 -1.45 0.12 -11.37
N ARG A 44 -0.21 0.17 -10.84
CA ARG A 44 0.18 -0.61 -9.65
C ARG A 44 1.11 0.13 -8.72
N LEU A 45 0.69 0.20 -7.46
CA LEU A 45 1.45 0.74 -6.33
C LEU A 45 2.07 -0.39 -5.52
N HIS A 46 3.31 -0.21 -5.11
CA HIS A 46 4.00 -1.09 -4.18
C HIS A 46 4.18 -0.40 -2.85
N PHE A 47 3.83 -1.09 -1.76
CA PHE A 47 4.05 -0.64 -0.39
C PHE A 47 4.87 -1.69 0.36
N GLU A 48 5.95 -1.25 1.00
CA GLU A 48 6.80 -2.05 1.88
C GLU A 48 6.82 -1.42 3.26
N THR A 49 6.75 -2.24 4.30
CA THR A 49 6.90 -1.81 5.70
C THR A 49 7.80 -2.74 6.47
N VAL A 50 8.34 -2.24 7.59
CA VAL A 50 9.21 -2.98 8.51
C VAL A 50 8.63 -2.90 9.91
N TYR A 51 8.38 -4.04 10.53
CA TYR A 51 7.93 -4.16 11.91
C TYR A 51 8.88 -5.10 12.67
N GLN A 52 9.49 -4.61 13.76
CA GLN A 52 10.48 -5.38 14.55
C GLN A 52 11.58 -6.04 13.69
N GLY A 53 12.08 -5.35 12.66
CA GLY A 53 13.10 -5.89 11.75
C GLY A 53 12.59 -6.85 10.68
N HIS A 54 11.28 -7.12 10.63
CA HIS A 54 10.64 -8.02 9.68
C HIS A 54 9.93 -7.22 8.60
N LYS A 55 10.21 -7.57 7.35
CA LYS A 55 9.64 -6.91 6.19
C LYS A 55 8.31 -7.53 5.79
N ALA A 56 7.35 -6.69 5.44
CA ALA A 56 6.11 -7.08 4.78
C ALA A 56 5.83 -6.11 3.63
N TRP A 57 5.17 -6.60 2.59
CA TRP A 57 4.86 -5.78 1.44
C TRP A 57 3.55 -6.19 0.77
N VAL A 58 2.99 -5.28 -0.02
CA VAL A 58 1.79 -5.53 -0.81
C VAL A 58 1.82 -4.66 -2.07
N ASP A 59 1.29 -5.21 -3.16
CA ASP A 59 0.99 -4.45 -4.37
C ASP A 59 -0.51 -4.13 -4.42
N LEU A 60 -0.85 -2.92 -4.83
CA LEU A 60 -2.22 -2.40 -4.91
C LEU A 60 -2.49 -1.88 -6.32
N ASP A 61 -3.49 -2.44 -6.97
CA ASP A 61 -3.89 -2.01 -8.31
C ASP A 61 -4.67 -0.68 -8.27
N ILE A 62 -4.51 0.17 -9.29
CA ILE A 62 -5.18 1.45 -9.47
C ILE A 62 -6.29 1.29 -10.53
N PRO A 63 -7.51 1.83 -10.28
CA PRO A 63 -7.95 2.50 -9.06
C PRO A 63 -8.18 1.50 -7.92
N TYR A 64 -7.82 1.89 -6.71
CA TYR A 64 -8.12 1.12 -5.50
C TYR A 64 -9.37 1.65 -4.81
N THR A 65 -10.08 0.76 -4.13
CA THR A 65 -11.26 1.03 -3.32
C THR A 65 -10.93 0.91 -1.83
N PRO A 66 -11.82 1.38 -0.94
CA PRO A 66 -11.68 1.10 0.49
C PRO A 66 -11.55 -0.40 0.80
N VAL A 67 -12.25 -1.27 0.06
CA VAL A 67 -12.18 -2.72 0.26
C VAL A 67 -10.81 -3.26 -0.12
N SER A 68 -10.23 -2.84 -1.25
CA SER A 68 -8.89 -3.29 -1.63
C SER A 68 -7.82 -2.81 -0.64
N LEU A 69 -7.98 -1.64 -0.02
CA LEU A 69 -7.09 -1.17 1.05
C LEU A 69 -7.20 -2.04 2.31
N ILE A 70 -8.42 -2.44 2.70
CA ILE A 70 -8.63 -3.35 3.84
C ILE A 70 -7.98 -4.71 3.56
N VAL A 71 -8.19 -5.26 2.37
CA VAL A 71 -7.58 -6.54 1.96
C VAL A 71 -6.05 -6.43 1.95
N ALA A 72 -5.50 -5.39 1.34
CA ALA A 72 -4.06 -5.15 1.32
C ALA A 72 -3.47 -5.00 2.74
N GLY A 73 -4.17 -4.29 3.62
CA GLY A 73 -3.79 -4.15 5.02
C GLY A 73 -3.83 -5.48 5.77
N ALA A 74 -4.87 -6.29 5.57
CA ALA A 74 -4.97 -7.63 6.15
C ALA A 74 -3.85 -8.55 5.67
N LEU A 75 -3.46 -8.48 4.39
CA LEU A 75 -2.33 -9.26 3.85
C LEU A 75 -0.99 -8.83 4.46
N LEU A 76 -0.79 -7.55 4.72
CA LEU A 76 0.39 -7.06 5.45
C LEU A 76 0.40 -7.58 6.89
N LEU A 77 -0.73 -7.48 7.59
CA LEU A 77 -0.86 -8.02 8.95
C LEU A 77 -0.62 -9.52 8.97
N GLN A 78 -1.14 -10.28 8.00
CA GLN A 78 -0.94 -11.72 7.90
C GLN A 78 0.55 -12.08 7.78
N GLN A 79 1.31 -11.33 6.98
CA GLN A 79 2.77 -11.52 6.85
C GLN A 79 3.51 -11.22 8.15
N LEU A 80 3.03 -10.23 8.91
CA LEU A 80 3.64 -9.82 10.19
C LEU A 80 3.10 -10.60 11.40
N ASN A 81 2.00 -11.34 11.25
CA ASN A 81 1.30 -12.02 12.32
C ASN A 81 2.20 -12.94 13.18
N PRO A 82 3.17 -13.68 12.62
CA PRO A 82 4.08 -14.50 13.43
C PRO A 82 4.94 -13.68 14.42
N TYR A 83 5.01 -12.37 14.25
CA TYR A 83 5.82 -11.43 15.03
C TYR A 83 4.98 -10.44 15.84
N MET A 84 3.65 -10.52 15.73
CA MET A 84 2.71 -9.75 16.53
C MET A 84 2.29 -10.62 17.71
N GLY A 85 3.03 -10.48 18.81
CA GLY A 85 2.75 -11.16 20.09
C GLY A 85 1.55 -10.59 20.82
#